data_AF-A0A1V4SNX0-F1
#
_entry.id   AF-A0A1V4SNX0-F1
#
_cell.length_a   1.000
_cell.length_b   1.000
_cell.length_c   1.000
_cell.angle_alpha   90.00
_cell.angle_beta   90.00
_cell.angle_gamma   90.00
#
_symmetry.space_group_name_H-M   'P 1'
#
loop_
_entity.id
_entity.type
_entity.pdbx_description
1 polymer ?
#
loop_
_entity_poly.entity_id
_entity_poly.type
_entity_poly.pdbx_seq_one_letter_code
_entity_poly.pdbx_strand_id
1 'polypeptide(L)'
;MPVVRGEKGRDMGTTNSRLNREIENDILGEMVNINDYMVRQNSILLSDTFHLDAMPSGDSVYKVDIQYRTGLGKTVAVVLLNTDAENIEDLKEGLRKSLKDGYIYIVR
;
A
#
# COMPACT_ATOMS: atom_id res chain seq x y z
N MET A 1 -3.01 3.40 18.58
CA MET A 1 -2.11 2.76 17.59
C MET A 1 -2.55 3.27 16.23
N PRO A 2 -1.69 3.99 15.50
CA PRO A 2 -2.05 4.56 14.20
C PRO A 2 -2.30 3.48 13.14
N VAL A 3 -1.63 2.33 13.27
CA VAL A 3 -1.76 1.18 12.33
C VAL A 3 -2.53 0.03 12.98
N VAL A 4 -3.68 -0.34 12.41
CA VAL A 4 -4.58 -1.39 12.90
C VAL A 4 -4.73 -2.49 11.85
N ARG A 5 -4.67 -3.77 12.25
CA ARG A 5 -4.90 -4.89 11.34
C ARG A 5 -6.40 -5.04 11.06
N GLY A 6 -6.78 -5.05 9.79
CA GLY A 6 -8.12 -5.28 9.30
C GLY A 6 -8.37 -6.73 8.87
N GLU A 7 -9.13 -6.91 7.79
CA GLU A 7 -9.45 -8.22 7.23
C GLU A 7 -8.30 -8.83 6.43
N LYS A 8 -8.39 -10.13 6.15
CA LYS A 8 -7.40 -10.82 5.32
C LYS A 8 -7.72 -10.57 3.85
N GLY A 9 -6.77 -10.05 3.08
CA GLY A 9 -6.98 -9.89 1.64
C GLY A 9 -6.78 -11.19 0.88
N ARG A 10 -7.27 -11.22 -0.36
CA ARG A 10 -7.19 -12.39 -1.23
C ARG A 10 -5.84 -12.42 -1.94
N ASP A 11 -5.16 -13.56 -1.85
CA ASP A 11 -3.91 -13.87 -2.55
C ASP A 11 -2.70 -12.92 -2.30
N MET A 12 -2.73 -12.16 -1.19
CA MET A 12 -1.63 -11.28 -0.74
C MET A 12 -0.66 -12.01 0.20
N GLY A 13 0.48 -11.37 0.53
CA GLY A 13 1.39 -11.88 1.56
C GLY A 13 2.34 -13.01 1.13
N THR A 14 2.46 -13.30 -0.17
CA THR A 14 3.25 -14.43 -0.71
C THR A 14 4.39 -14.00 -1.63
N THR A 15 4.79 -12.72 -1.56
CA THR A 15 5.85 -12.15 -2.40
C THR A 15 7.24 -12.63 -1.94
N ASN A 16 8.13 -12.95 -2.88
CA ASN A 16 9.49 -13.42 -2.56
C ASN A 16 10.40 -12.28 -2.07
N SER A 17 11.52 -12.64 -1.44
CA SER A 17 12.45 -11.68 -0.82
C SER A 17 13.07 -10.66 -1.79
N ARG A 18 13.29 -11.03 -3.06
CA ARG A 18 13.80 -10.11 -4.09
C ARG A 18 12.78 -9.03 -4.40
N LEU A 19 11.53 -9.44 -4.65
CA LEU A 19 10.43 -8.54 -4.97
C LEU A 19 10.04 -7.67 -3.77
N ASN A 20 10.12 -8.19 -2.55
CA ASN A 20 9.91 -7.38 -1.34
C ASN A 20 10.96 -6.25 -1.21
N ARG A 21 12.21 -6.51 -1.62
CA ARG A 21 13.25 -5.46 -1.61
C ARG A 21 13.00 -4.40 -2.68
N GLU A 22 12.51 -4.80 -3.84
CA GLU A 22 12.10 -3.86 -4.89
C GLU A 22 10.99 -2.93 -4.38
N ILE A 23 9.96 -3.48 -3.76
CA ILE A 23 8.88 -2.68 -3.15
C ILE A 23 9.44 -1.76 -2.06
N GLU A 24 10.33 -2.25 -1.20
CA GLU A 24 10.91 -1.43 -0.12
C GLU A 24 11.71 -0.24 -0.65
N ASN A 25 12.53 -0.45 -1.68
CA ASN A 25 13.42 0.59 -2.19
C ASN A 25 12.72 1.54 -3.15
N ASP A 26 11.97 1.00 -4.11
CA ASP A 26 11.50 1.74 -5.29
C ASP A 26 10.06 2.23 -5.14
N ILE A 27 9.31 1.70 -4.17
CA ILE A 27 7.97 2.17 -3.83
C ILE A 27 7.99 2.83 -2.44
N LEU A 28 8.29 2.08 -1.38
CA LEU A 28 8.21 2.61 -0.02
C LEU A 28 9.28 3.66 0.27
N GLY A 29 10.48 3.52 -0.30
CA GLY A 29 11.57 4.49 -0.19
C GLY A 29 11.24 5.86 -0.80
N GLU A 30 10.42 5.88 -1.84
CA GLU A 30 10.02 7.09 -2.57
C GLU A 30 8.81 7.80 -1.93
N MET A 31 8.17 7.22 -0.90
CA MET A 31 7.03 7.85 -0.23
C MET A 31 7.51 8.93 0.74
N VAL A 32 7.15 10.19 0.46
CA VAL A 32 7.57 11.35 1.25
C VAL A 32 6.40 12.01 1.98
N ASN A 33 5.32 12.34 1.27
CA ASN A 33 4.17 13.07 1.83
C ASN A 33 2.93 12.18 1.81
N ILE A 34 2.26 12.05 2.95
CA ILE A 34 1.07 11.20 3.07
C ILE A 34 -0.10 11.71 2.24
N ASN A 35 -0.18 13.02 2.01
CA ASN A 35 -1.26 13.65 1.25
C ASN A 35 -1.25 13.23 -0.23
N ASP A 36 -0.11 12.79 -0.76
CA ASP A 36 0.02 12.31 -2.14
C ASP A 36 -0.78 11.01 -2.39
N TYR A 37 -1.18 10.33 -1.31
CA TYR A 37 -1.95 9.08 -1.35
C TYR A 37 -3.42 9.28 -0.94
N MET A 38 -3.83 10.53 -0.67
CA MET A 38 -5.20 10.92 -0.39
C MET A 38 -5.87 11.53 -1.62
N VAL A 39 -5.64 10.91 -2.78
CA VAL A 39 -6.15 11.34 -4.09
C VAL A 39 -6.52 10.12 -4.92
N ARG A 40 -7.36 10.31 -5.95
CA ARG A 40 -7.60 9.28 -6.98
C ARG A 40 -6.47 9.36 -8.02
N GLN A 41 -5.49 8.48 -7.91
CA GLN A 41 -4.40 8.41 -8.87
C GLN A 41 -3.90 6.97 -9.03
N ASN A 42 -3.78 6.55 -10.28
CA ASN A 42 -3.16 5.28 -10.64
C ASN A 42 -1.67 5.50 -10.86
N SER A 43 -0.86 4.53 -10.43
CA SER A 43 0.57 4.46 -10.65
C SER A 43 1.29 5.71 -10.14
N ILE A 44 0.92 6.12 -8.91
CA ILE A 44 1.56 7.23 -8.18
C ILE A 44 3.06 6.99 -8.10
N LEU A 45 3.44 5.75 -7.79
CA LEU A 45 4.82 5.28 -7.80
C LEU A 45 4.94 4.02 -8.66
N LEU A 46 6.12 3.83 -9.22
CA LEU A 46 6.46 2.77 -10.14
C LEU A 46 7.82 2.18 -9.78
N SER A 47 7.91 0.86 -9.80
CA SER A 47 9.15 0.12 -9.93
C SER A 47 9.18 -0.63 -11.26
N ASP A 48 10.17 -1.48 -11.48
CA ASP A 48 10.22 -2.34 -12.66
C ASP A 48 9.00 -3.29 -12.71
N THR A 49 8.68 -3.90 -11.57
CA THR A 49 7.67 -4.97 -11.42
C THR A 49 6.34 -4.47 -10.85
N PHE A 50 6.34 -3.43 -10.03
CA PHE A 50 5.18 -3.00 -9.24
C PHE A 50 4.78 -1.56 -9.52
N HIS A 51 3.51 -1.26 -9.22
CA HIS A 51 3.01 0.10 -9.12
C HIS A 51 2.19 0.27 -7.85
N LEU A 52 2.08 1.51 -7.41
CA LEU A 52 1.24 1.89 -6.28
C LEU A 52 0.09 2.77 -6.79
N ASP A 53 -1.12 2.38 -6.45
CA ASP A 53 -2.34 3.12 -6.73
C ASP A 53 -2.92 3.69 -5.42
N ALA A 54 -3.60 4.84 -5.52
CA ALA A 54 -4.50 5.29 -4.47
C ALA A 54 -5.89 5.60 -5.05
N MET A 55 -6.93 5.05 -4.43
CA MET A 55 -8.30 5.25 -4.85
C MET A 55 -9.21 5.53 -3.66
N PRO A 56 -10.16 6.48 -3.76
CA PRO A 56 -11.22 6.62 -2.77
C PRO A 56 -11.98 5.29 -2.60
N SER A 57 -12.17 4.86 -1.35
CA SER A 57 -12.82 3.59 -1.00
C SER A 57 -13.99 3.75 -0.02
N GLY A 58 -14.34 4.98 0.31
CA GLY A 58 -15.44 5.34 1.21
C GLY A 58 -15.35 6.81 1.60
N ASP A 59 -16.22 7.24 2.50
CA ASP A 59 -16.15 8.58 3.07
C ASP A 59 -14.86 8.70 3.89
N SER A 60 -14.00 9.65 3.53
CA SER A 60 -12.74 9.93 4.23
C SER A 60 -11.75 8.76 4.28
N VAL A 61 -11.84 7.80 3.36
CA VAL A 61 -10.92 6.66 3.26
C VAL A 61 -10.40 6.48 1.84
N TYR A 62 -9.09 6.34 1.72
CA TYR A 62 -8.37 5.99 0.50
C TYR A 62 -7.81 4.58 0.62
N LYS A 63 -8.04 3.74 -0.38
CA LYS A 63 -7.37 2.46 -0.53
C LYS A 63 -6.06 2.71 -1.26
N VAL A 64 -4.95 2.46 -0.57
CA VAL A 64 -3.60 2.52 -1.12
C VAL A 64 -3.13 1.09 -1.31
N ASP A 65 -2.81 0.71 -2.54
CA ASP A 65 -2.48 -0.67 -2.84
C ASP A 65 -1.34 -0.80 -3.83
N ILE A 66 -0.57 -1.88 -3.66
CA ILE A 66 0.58 -2.22 -4.51
C ILE A 66 0.19 -3.43 -5.34
N GLN A 67 0.37 -3.33 -6.66
CA GLN A 67 0.05 -4.41 -7.59
C GLN A 67 1.19 -4.67 -8.57
N TYR A 68 1.20 -5.84 -9.19
CA TYR A 68 2.10 -6.12 -10.31
C TYR A 68 1.72 -5.29 -11.55
N ARG A 69 2.70 -4.68 -12.20
CA ARG A 69 2.54 -3.92 -13.46
C ARG A 69 2.15 -4.81 -14.64
N THR A 70 2.57 -6.07 -14.62
CA THR A 70 2.36 -7.03 -15.71
C THR A 70 1.46 -8.19 -15.24
N GLY A 71 0.58 -8.67 -16.12
CA GLY A 71 -0.42 -9.71 -15.79
C GLY A 71 -1.77 -9.11 -15.44
N LEU A 72 -2.59 -9.84 -14.66
CA LEU A 72 -3.95 -9.41 -14.26
C LEU A 72 -3.99 -8.30 -13.19
N GLY A 73 -2.89 -7.58 -12.91
CA GLY A 73 -2.86 -6.55 -11.87
C GLY A 73 -3.04 -7.13 -10.47
N LYS A 74 -2.35 -8.23 -10.16
CA LYS A 74 -2.53 -8.90 -8.85
C LYS A 74 -2.03 -7.98 -7.73
N THR A 75 -2.89 -7.67 -6.77
CA THR A 75 -2.54 -6.92 -5.56
C THR A 75 -1.68 -7.76 -4.62
N VAL A 76 -0.64 -7.14 -4.05
CA VAL A 76 0.29 -7.77 -3.10
C VAL A 76 0.22 -7.18 -1.70
N ALA A 77 -0.24 -5.93 -1.58
CA ALA A 77 -0.45 -5.26 -0.30
C ALA A 77 -1.52 -4.18 -0.42
N VAL A 78 -2.25 -3.96 0.68
CA VAL A 78 -3.31 -2.94 0.78
C VAL A 78 -3.28 -2.29 2.15
N VAL A 79 -3.43 -0.97 2.14
CA VAL A 79 -3.77 -0.15 3.30
C VAL A 79 -5.03 0.65 3.03
N LEU A 80 -5.91 0.76 4.02
CA LEU A 80 -6.98 1.74 4.10
C LEU A 80 -6.47 2.94 4.89
N LEU A 81 -6.21 4.02 4.18
CA LEU A 81 -5.71 5.28 4.71
C LEU A 81 -6.88 6.22 4.99
N ASN A 82 -7.12 6.54 6.25
CA ASN A 82 -8.07 7.60 6.57
C ASN A 82 -7.48 8.98 6.26
N THR A 83 -8.35 9.96 5.99
CA THR A 83 -7.93 11.36 5.76
C THR A 83 -7.41 12.08 6.99
N ASP A 84 -7.62 11.54 8.20
CA ASP A 84 -7.05 12.09 9.45
C ASP A 84 -5.62 11.62 9.72
N ALA A 85 -5.09 10.69 8.91
CA ALA A 85 -3.72 10.21 9.05
C ALA A 85 -2.69 11.28 8.67
N GLU A 86 -1.73 11.53 9.55
CA GLU A 86 -0.73 12.60 9.37
C GLU A 86 0.68 12.07 9.08
N ASN A 87 0.95 10.79 9.37
CA ASN A 87 2.31 10.25 9.38
C ASN A 87 2.56 9.23 8.26
N ILE A 88 3.45 9.58 7.35
CA ILE A 88 3.82 8.73 6.22
C ILE A 88 4.43 7.39 6.66
N GLU A 89 5.13 7.35 7.79
CA GLU A 89 5.76 6.12 8.28
C GLU A 89 4.72 5.09 8.74
N ASP A 90 3.53 5.52 9.18
CA ASP A 90 2.44 4.62 9.53
C ASP A 90 1.82 3.97 8.27
N LEU A 91 1.73 4.71 7.17
CA LEU A 91 1.35 4.16 5.86
C LEU A 91 2.38 3.14 5.37
N LYS A 92 3.68 3.46 5.43
CA LYS A 92 4.75 2.53 5.08
C LYS A 92 4.71 1.28 5.97
N GLU A 93 4.52 1.43 7.27
CA GLU A 93 4.40 0.31 8.20
C GLU A 93 3.19 -0.58 7.87
N GLY A 94 2.04 0.03 7.57
CA GLY A 94 0.84 -0.70 7.14
C GLY A 94 1.09 -1.55 5.88
N LEU A 95 1.75 -0.96 4.87
CA LEU A 95 2.11 -1.67 3.64
C LEU A 95 3.12 -2.80 3.91
N ARG A 96 4.15 -2.56 4.72
CA ARG A 96 5.13 -3.60 5.11
C ARG A 96 4.46 -4.77 5.83
N LYS A 97 3.54 -4.49 6.75
CA LYS A 97 2.80 -5.55 7.45
C LYS A 97 1.89 -6.31 6.48
N SER A 98 1.18 -5.60 5.60
CA SER A 98 0.34 -6.22 4.56
C SER A 98 1.12 -7.14 3.62
N LEU A 99 2.30 -6.71 3.17
CA LEU A 99 3.21 -7.54 2.36
C LEU A 99 3.66 -8.81 3.08
N LYS A 100 3.76 -8.77 4.42
CA LYS A 100 4.26 -9.87 5.23
C LYS A 100 3.21 -10.93 5.52
N ASP A 101 1.99 -10.52 5.87
CA ASP A 101 0.96 -11.45 6.36
C ASP A 101 -0.32 -11.49 5.51
N GLY A 102 -0.41 -10.64 4.49
CA GLY A 102 -1.54 -10.57 3.57
C GLY A 102 -2.80 -9.97 4.17
N TYR A 103 -2.73 -9.32 5.33
CA TYR A 103 -3.85 -8.57 5.89
C TYR A 103 -3.92 -7.17 5.30
N ILE A 104 -5.12 -6.62 5.23
CA ILE A 104 -5.36 -5.22 4.93
C ILE A 104 -5.14 -4.45 6.23
N TYR A 105 -4.32 -3.41 6.21
CA TYR A 105 -4.08 -2.56 7.37
C TYR A 105 -4.85 -1.25 7.26
N ILE A 106 -5.23 -0.68 8.40
CA ILE A 106 -5.96 0.59 8.50
C ILE A 106 -5.03 1.59 9.18
N VAL A 107 -4.85 2.76 8.57
CA VAL A 107 -4.04 3.85 9.09
C VAL A 107 -4.95 5.05 9.38
N ARG A 108 -4.82 5.60 10.59
CA ARG A 108 -5.60 6.72 11.11
C ARG A 108 -4.70 7.83 11.60
#